data_AF-A0A4Y7PHF5-F1
#
_entry.id   AF-A0A4Y7PHF5-F1
#
_cell.length_a   1.000
_cell.length_b   1.000
_cell.length_c   1.000
_cell.angle_alpha   90.00
_cell.angle_beta   90.00
_cell.angle_gamma   90.00
#
_symmetry.space_group_name_H-M   'P 1'
#
loop_
_entity.id
_entity.type
_entity.pdbx_description
1 polymer ?
#
loop_
_entity_poly.entity_id
_entity_poly.type
_entity_poly.pdbx_seq_one_letter_code
_entity_poly.pdbx_strand_id
1 'polypeptide(L)'
;MDFEPQMPPRTHVPSPIDEEQLDKHPQVHANSDTSISMHTQLDTRAMLIAAQDAMRTWHISGSSIDHKISEAQNIFELWTCGTLRAWGSAIYLSIKLDTDALHAETELQPYLTLGKELQDRFEVISRQSFIRDPSGSAGTWNAAQFVRRQIARAIDVVEEFCLILRDGGVASLRRSYMDHTLNFQLL
;
A
#
# COMPACT_ATOMS: atom_id res chain seq x y z
N MET A 1 -59.16 -4.58 -15.54
CA MET A 1 -59.03 -3.41 -14.65
C MET A 1 -58.13 -2.45 -15.38
N ASP A 2 -58.78 -1.71 -16.25
CA ASP A 2 -58.22 -0.86 -17.29
C ASP A 2 -57.83 0.51 -16.73
N PHE A 3 -56.67 1.00 -17.15
CA PHE A 3 -56.21 2.36 -16.88
C PHE A 3 -56.75 3.29 -17.98
N GLU A 4 -57.55 4.28 -17.59
CA GLU A 4 -57.81 5.46 -18.42
C GLU A 4 -57.25 6.75 -17.77
N PRO A 5 -56.84 7.74 -18.58
CA PRO A 5 -55.95 8.83 -18.19
C PRO A 5 -56.69 10.16 -17.96
N GLN A 6 -56.09 11.07 -17.19
CA GLN A 6 -56.48 12.49 -17.20
C GLN A 6 -55.26 13.39 -17.44
N MET A 7 -55.42 14.35 -18.34
CA MET A 7 -54.45 15.40 -18.70
C MET A 7 -55.20 16.77 -18.75
N PRO A 8 -54.53 17.94 -18.88
CA PRO A 8 -54.44 19.02 -17.87
C PRO A 8 -55.07 20.37 -18.32
N PRO A 9 -54.83 21.49 -17.60
CA PRO A 9 -54.25 22.68 -18.28
C PRO A 9 -53.20 23.42 -17.41
N ARG A 10 -51.96 23.66 -17.87
CA ARG A 10 -51.43 24.75 -18.73
C ARG A 10 -51.32 26.16 -18.09
N THR A 11 -50.05 26.55 -17.90
CA THR A 11 -49.39 27.87 -18.13
C THR A 11 -49.80 29.09 -17.31
N HIS A 12 -48.83 29.65 -16.57
CA HIS A 12 -48.37 31.02 -16.85
C HIS A 12 -46.94 31.28 -16.32
N VAL A 13 -46.07 31.69 -17.25
CA VAL A 13 -44.80 32.37 -17.01
C VAL A 13 -45.09 33.86 -16.79
N PRO A 14 -44.25 34.57 -16.02
CA PRO A 14 -43.67 35.80 -16.55
C PRO A 14 -42.15 35.88 -16.31
N SER A 15 -41.41 36.28 -17.35
CA SER A 15 -40.04 36.82 -17.31
C SER A 15 -40.12 38.37 -17.40
N PRO A 16 -39.01 39.10 -17.58
CA PRO A 16 -38.02 39.53 -16.60
C PRO A 16 -37.94 41.07 -16.52
N ILE A 17 -37.38 41.66 -15.46
CA ILE A 17 -36.92 43.07 -15.49
C ILE A 17 -35.60 43.18 -14.72
N ASP A 18 -34.60 43.72 -15.44
CA ASP A 18 -33.25 44.11 -15.05
C ASP A 18 -33.20 45.38 -14.17
N GLU A 19 -31.98 45.67 -13.73
CA GLU A 19 -31.42 46.97 -13.29
C GLU A 19 -31.27 47.22 -11.76
N GLU A 20 -30.05 46.92 -11.32
CA GLU A 20 -29.07 47.92 -10.83
C GLU A 20 -29.27 48.54 -9.44
N GLN A 21 -28.42 48.12 -8.48
CA GLN A 21 -27.72 48.97 -7.51
C GLN A 21 -26.69 48.10 -6.74
N LEU A 22 -25.42 48.10 -7.11
CA LEU A 22 -24.35 49.05 -6.74
C LEU A 22 -23.78 48.81 -5.32
N ASP A 23 -22.51 48.38 -5.32
CA ASP A 23 -21.45 48.53 -4.31
C ASP A 23 -21.57 47.88 -2.92
N LYS A 24 -20.77 46.83 -2.71
CA LYS A 24 -19.53 46.91 -1.91
C LYS A 24 -18.74 45.59 -1.93
N HIS A 25 -17.59 45.60 -2.60
CA HIS A 25 -16.49 44.68 -2.35
C HIS A 25 -15.92 44.89 -0.95
N PRO A 26 -15.44 43.82 -0.31
CA PRO A 26 -14.07 43.83 0.19
C PRO A 26 -13.25 42.79 -0.55
N GLN A 27 -12.26 43.28 -1.29
CA GLN A 27 -11.16 42.52 -1.85
C GLN A 27 -10.29 42.02 -0.68
N VAL A 28 -10.40 40.73 -0.35
CA VAL A 28 -9.41 40.05 0.50
C VAL A 28 -8.65 39.08 -0.39
N HIS A 29 -7.52 39.55 -0.89
CA HIS A 29 -6.44 38.67 -1.31
C HIS A 29 -5.96 37.92 -0.08
N ALA A 30 -6.30 36.64 0.01
CA ALA A 30 -5.54 35.68 0.79
C ALA A 30 -5.13 34.57 -0.17
N ASN A 31 -3.90 34.70 -0.68
CA ASN A 31 -3.16 33.57 -1.21
C ASN A 31 -3.17 32.47 -0.15
N SER A 32 -3.81 31.35 -0.46
CA SER A 32 -3.47 30.08 0.17
C SER A 32 -3.12 29.08 -0.91
N ASP A 33 -2.11 29.44 -1.71
CA ASP A 33 -1.06 28.47 -2.01
C ASP A 33 -0.55 27.97 -0.67
N THR A 34 -0.98 26.78 -0.28
CA THR A 34 -0.11 25.61 -0.21
C THR A 34 -0.99 24.51 0.36
N SER A 35 -1.54 23.65 -0.50
CA SER A 35 -1.88 22.30 -0.04
C SER A 35 -0.55 21.63 0.28
N ILE A 36 -0.04 21.88 1.49
CA ILE A 36 1.01 21.09 2.10
C ILE A 36 0.34 19.77 2.43
N SER A 37 0.13 18.94 1.41
CA SER A 37 0.12 17.50 1.64
C SER A 37 1.57 17.13 1.94
N MET A 38 2.01 17.43 3.18
CA MET A 38 3.08 16.67 3.81
C MET A 38 2.51 15.27 4.04
N HIS A 39 2.33 14.51 2.95
CA HIS A 39 2.44 13.08 3.05
C HIS A 39 3.82 12.86 3.64
N THR A 40 3.87 12.49 4.92
CA THR A 40 5.09 12.02 5.57
C THR A 40 5.61 10.89 4.68
N GLN A 41 6.57 11.21 3.82
CA GLN A 41 7.11 10.25 2.88
C GLN A 41 7.76 9.16 3.72
N LEU A 42 7.28 7.93 3.60
CA LEU A 42 7.85 6.82 4.34
C LEU A 42 9.32 6.71 3.96
N ASP A 43 10.20 6.74 4.96
CA ASP A 43 11.62 6.46 4.76
C ASP A 43 11.81 4.94 4.67
N THR A 44 11.60 4.42 3.46
CA THR A 44 11.63 2.98 3.19
C THR A 44 13.01 2.37 3.47
N ARG A 45 14.09 3.17 3.39
CA ARG A 45 15.45 2.72 3.72
C ARG A 45 15.62 2.60 5.23
N ALA A 46 15.21 3.59 6.01
CA ALA A 46 15.24 3.49 7.47
C ALA A 46 14.38 2.33 7.98
N MET A 47 13.21 2.12 7.39
CA MET A 47 12.33 0.98 7.68
C MET A 47 12.97 -0.37 7.35
N LEU A 48 13.62 -0.47 6.18
CA LEU A 48 14.38 -1.66 5.79
C LEU A 48 15.50 -1.96 6.80
N ILE A 49 16.26 -0.94 7.21
CA ILE A 49 17.35 -1.10 8.20
C ILE A 49 16.77 -1.58 9.54
N ALA A 50 15.70 -0.95 10.02
CA ALA A 50 15.06 -1.35 11.28
C ALA A 50 14.56 -2.81 11.25
N ALA A 51 13.96 -3.23 10.13
CA ALA A 51 13.51 -4.62 9.95
C ALA A 51 14.68 -5.60 9.84
N GLN A 52 15.77 -5.24 9.17
CA GLN A 52 17.00 -6.03 9.13
C GLN A 52 17.64 -6.18 10.52
N ASP A 53 17.67 -5.11 11.32
CA ASP A 53 18.17 -5.16 12.69
C ASP A 53 17.31 -6.07 13.57
N ALA A 54 15.99 -5.96 13.46
CA ALA A 54 15.07 -6.86 14.13
C ALA A 54 15.25 -8.33 13.70
N MET A 55 15.47 -8.61 12.41
CA MET A 55 15.77 -9.95 11.91
C MET A 55 17.08 -10.53 12.48
N ARG A 56 18.11 -9.70 12.71
CA ARG A 56 19.38 -10.14 13.32
C ARG A 56 19.22 -10.52 14.79
N THR A 57 18.36 -9.80 15.52
CA THR A 57 18.09 -10.04 16.94
C THR A 57 16.93 -11.01 17.17
N TRP A 58 16.26 -11.47 16.12
CA TRP A 58 15.15 -12.40 16.23
C TRP A 58 15.61 -13.81 16.63
N HIS A 59 15.36 -14.18 17.88
CA HIS A 59 15.70 -15.49 18.44
C HIS A 59 14.44 -16.33 18.63
N ILE A 60 14.41 -17.50 18.00
CA ILE A 60 13.23 -18.40 17.98
C ILE A 60 13.33 -19.59 18.97
N SER A 61 14.42 -19.70 19.72
CA SER A 61 14.62 -20.84 20.64
C SER A 61 13.86 -20.64 21.95
N GLY A 62 13.06 -21.64 22.36
CA GLY A 62 12.36 -21.65 23.65
C GLY A 62 11.07 -20.82 23.74
N SER A 63 10.82 -19.92 22.80
CA SER A 63 9.60 -19.10 22.78
C SER A 63 8.35 -19.86 22.33
N SER A 64 7.18 -19.43 22.80
CA SER A 64 5.89 -19.95 22.33
C SER A 64 5.67 -19.63 20.85
N ILE A 65 4.88 -20.45 20.15
CA ILE A 65 4.55 -20.20 18.73
C ILE A 65 3.84 -18.85 18.56
N ASP A 66 2.97 -18.47 19.50
CA ASP A 66 2.24 -17.19 19.44
C ASP A 66 3.21 -16.01 19.51
N HIS A 67 4.22 -16.08 20.40
CA HIS A 67 5.26 -15.06 20.46
C HIS A 67 6.07 -14.99 19.16
N LYS A 68 6.44 -16.14 18.58
CA LYS A 68 7.15 -16.18 17.28
C LYS A 68 6.33 -15.55 16.14
N ILE A 69 5.01 -15.74 16.15
CA ILE A 69 4.10 -15.11 15.18
C ILE A 69 4.10 -13.59 15.38
N SER A 70 3.96 -13.12 16.62
CA SER A 70 3.98 -11.69 16.94
C SER A 70 5.30 -11.02 16.56
N GLU A 71 6.44 -11.67 16.80
CA GLU A 71 7.76 -11.14 16.41
C GLU A 71 7.89 -11.02 14.89
N ALA A 72 7.46 -12.05 14.14
CA ALA A 72 7.46 -11.99 12.68
C ALA A 72 6.54 -10.88 12.14
N GLN A 73 5.38 -10.71 12.77
CA GLN A 73 4.45 -9.63 12.44
C GLN A 73 5.09 -8.26 12.73
N ASN A 74 5.76 -8.09 13.86
CA ASN A 74 6.47 -6.86 14.20
C ASN A 74 7.58 -6.53 13.18
N ILE A 75 8.38 -7.52 12.77
CA ILE A 75 9.39 -7.34 11.71
C ILE A 75 8.73 -6.90 10.39
N PHE A 76 7.62 -7.53 10.01
CA PHE A 76 6.86 -7.15 8.83
C PHE A 76 6.28 -5.73 8.94
N GLU A 77 5.79 -5.34 10.12
CA GLU A 77 5.28 -3.99 10.39
C GLU A 77 6.39 -2.94 10.34
N LEU A 78 7.58 -3.22 10.88
CA LEU A 78 8.76 -2.36 10.73
C LEU A 78 9.14 -2.18 9.25
N TRP A 79 9.04 -3.25 8.47
CA TRP A 79 9.40 -3.24 7.05
C TRP A 79 8.38 -2.48 6.18
N THR A 80 7.09 -2.55 6.51
CA THR A 80 6.00 -2.10 5.61
C THR A 80 5.10 -1.01 6.19
N CYS A 81 5.29 -0.63 7.46
CA CYS A 81 4.37 0.23 8.23
C CYS A 81 2.91 -0.28 8.20
N GLY A 82 2.71 -1.59 8.01
CA GLY A 82 1.40 -2.23 7.98
C GLY A 82 0.54 -1.94 6.73
N THR A 83 1.02 -1.14 5.77
CA THR A 83 0.23 -0.75 4.59
C THR A 83 1.01 -0.95 3.28
N LEU A 84 0.78 -2.10 2.63
CA LEU A 84 1.45 -2.42 1.37
C LEU A 84 1.23 -1.38 0.28
N ARG A 85 0.05 -0.74 0.26
CA ARG A 85 -0.26 0.31 -0.71
C ARG A 85 0.65 1.53 -0.56
N ALA A 86 0.73 2.11 0.64
CA ALA A 86 1.55 3.29 0.90
C ALA A 86 3.04 2.97 0.82
N TRP A 87 3.44 1.81 1.36
CA TRP A 87 4.81 1.33 1.29
C TRP A 87 5.28 1.06 -0.15
N GLY A 88 4.47 0.39 -0.97
CA GLY A 88 4.79 0.13 -2.38
C GLY A 88 4.91 1.43 -3.18
N SER A 89 4.02 2.40 -2.95
CA SER A 89 4.16 3.76 -3.51
C SER A 89 5.44 4.44 -3.05
N ALA A 90 5.79 4.37 -1.76
CA ALA A 90 7.01 4.97 -1.24
C ALA A 90 8.27 4.34 -1.83
N ILE A 91 8.29 3.00 -2.02
CA ILE A 91 9.39 2.32 -2.71
C ILE A 91 9.49 2.83 -4.14
N TYR A 92 8.39 2.81 -4.91
CA TYR A 92 8.39 3.30 -6.30
C TYR A 92 8.93 4.74 -6.41
N LEU A 93 8.49 5.63 -5.52
CA LEU A 93 8.94 7.03 -5.48
C LEU A 93 10.39 7.20 -5.01
N SER A 94 10.93 6.24 -4.25
CA SER A 94 12.32 6.24 -3.79
C SER A 94 13.31 5.73 -4.85
N ILE A 95 12.84 4.89 -5.76
CA ILE A 95 13.66 4.44 -6.90
C ILE A 95 13.88 5.64 -7.80
N LYS A 96 15.15 5.96 -8.08
CA LYS A 96 15.49 7.02 -9.02
C LYS A 96 15.15 6.55 -10.44
N LEU A 97 13.94 6.82 -10.92
CA LEU A 97 13.49 6.44 -12.26
C LEU A 97 14.19 7.21 -13.41
N ASP A 98 15.23 7.98 -13.09
CA ASP A 98 16.12 8.62 -14.07
C ASP A 98 17.47 7.87 -14.20
N THR A 99 17.72 6.84 -13.39
CA THR A 99 18.87 5.95 -13.54
C THR A 99 18.56 4.77 -14.46
N ASP A 100 19.60 4.05 -14.91
CA ASP A 100 19.40 2.82 -15.68
C ASP A 100 18.63 1.75 -14.89
N ALA A 101 17.97 0.84 -15.61
CA ALA A 101 17.09 -0.17 -15.03
C ALA A 101 17.83 -1.16 -14.13
N LEU A 102 19.10 -1.47 -14.42
CA LEU A 102 19.91 -2.38 -13.64
C LEU A 102 20.25 -1.77 -12.27
N HIS A 103 20.56 -0.48 -12.23
CA HIS A 103 20.79 0.24 -10.99
C HIS A 103 19.51 0.29 -10.12
N ALA A 104 18.36 0.60 -10.74
CA ALA A 104 17.07 0.58 -10.06
C ALA A 104 16.73 -0.81 -9.49
N GLU A 105 16.98 -1.88 -10.24
CA GLU A 105 16.79 -3.26 -9.77
C GLU A 105 17.75 -3.61 -8.62
N THR A 106 18.99 -3.12 -8.68
CA THR A 106 20.00 -3.34 -7.63
C THR A 106 19.58 -2.71 -6.30
N GLU A 107 19.00 -1.49 -6.34
CA GLU A 107 18.46 -0.80 -5.16
C GLU A 107 17.31 -1.57 -4.49
N LEU A 108 16.61 -2.43 -5.24
CA LEU A 108 15.52 -3.27 -4.72
C LEU A 108 16.00 -4.59 -4.08
N GLN A 109 17.19 -5.07 -4.42
CA GLN A 109 17.70 -6.36 -3.91
C GLN A 109 17.71 -6.48 -2.38
N PRO A 110 18.07 -5.44 -1.60
CA PRO A 110 18.00 -5.50 -0.14
C PRO A 110 16.59 -5.77 0.41
N TYR A 111 15.55 -5.20 -0.20
CA TYR A 111 14.16 -5.43 0.18
C TYR A 111 13.75 -6.87 -0.12
N LEU A 112 14.11 -7.36 -1.30
CA LEU A 112 13.80 -8.73 -1.71
C LEU A 112 14.52 -9.77 -0.82
N THR A 113 15.79 -9.50 -0.49
CA THR A 113 16.60 -10.35 0.39
C THR A 113 15.98 -10.45 1.79
N LEU A 114 15.60 -9.31 2.39
CA LEU A 114 14.90 -9.30 3.68
C LEU A 114 13.60 -10.11 3.62
N GLY A 115 12.79 -9.88 2.59
CA GLY A 115 11.50 -10.57 2.42
C GLY A 115 11.66 -12.08 2.33
N LYS A 116 12.59 -12.57 1.49
CA LYS A 116 12.88 -13.99 1.34
C LYS A 116 13.37 -14.62 2.63
N GLU A 117 14.31 -13.96 3.31
CA GLU A 117 14.81 -14.46 4.60
C GLU A 117 13.70 -14.53 5.67
N LEU A 118 12.85 -13.51 5.73
CA LEU A 118 11.69 -13.50 6.64
C LEU A 118 10.71 -14.61 6.29
N GLN A 119 10.40 -14.83 5.01
CA GLN A 119 9.53 -15.91 4.54
C GLN A 119 10.08 -17.28 4.91
N ASP A 120 11.36 -17.54 4.65
CA ASP A 120 12.02 -18.82 4.94
C ASP A 120 12.00 -19.15 6.44
N ARG A 121 12.35 -18.17 7.29
CA ARG A 121 12.28 -18.34 8.74
C ARG A 121 10.84 -18.56 9.21
N PHE A 122 9.89 -17.84 8.63
CA PHE A 122 8.49 -17.91 9.03
C PHE A 122 7.78 -19.19 8.58
N GLU A 123 8.22 -19.82 7.50
CA GLU A 123 7.66 -21.09 7.01
C GLU A 123 7.77 -22.20 8.06
N VAL A 124 8.86 -22.23 8.84
CA VAL A 124 9.02 -23.15 9.97
C VAL A 124 7.98 -22.89 11.05
N ILE A 125 7.73 -21.62 11.38
CA ILE A 125 6.74 -21.20 12.39
C ILE A 125 5.33 -21.54 11.93
N SER A 126 5.02 -21.27 10.66
CA SER A 126 3.77 -21.62 9.99
C SER A 126 3.50 -23.12 10.13
N ARG A 127 4.45 -23.98 9.79
CA ARG A 127 4.27 -25.44 9.95
C ARG A 127 4.05 -25.87 11.40
N GLN A 128 4.80 -25.29 12.34
CA GLN A 128 4.62 -25.56 13.78
C GLN A 128 3.25 -25.12 14.28
N SER A 129 2.73 -23.99 13.80
CA SER A 129 1.41 -23.50 14.18
C SER A 129 0.28 -24.43 13.73
N PHE A 130 0.39 -25.06 12.54
CA PHE A 130 -0.56 -26.08 12.11
C PHE A 130 -0.52 -27.33 12.98
N ILE A 131 0.67 -27.79 13.37
CA ILE A 131 0.82 -28.95 14.26
C ILE A 131 0.14 -28.69 15.62
N ARG A 132 0.21 -27.46 16.12
CA ARG A 132 -0.38 -27.06 17.41
C ARG A 132 -1.88 -26.77 17.34
N ASP A 133 -2.37 -26.23 16.24
CA ASP A 133 -3.77 -25.83 16.05
C ASP A 133 -4.29 -26.25 14.66
N PRO A 134 -4.40 -27.56 14.38
CA PRO A 134 -4.74 -28.05 13.04
C PRO A 134 -6.16 -27.68 12.60
N SER A 135 -7.08 -27.48 13.54
CA SER A 135 -8.45 -27.02 13.29
C SER A 135 -8.56 -25.51 13.08
N GLY A 136 -7.54 -24.74 13.49
CA GLY A 136 -7.59 -23.28 13.52
C GLY A 136 -8.51 -22.70 14.61
N SER A 137 -9.05 -23.52 15.51
CA SER A 137 -10.01 -23.09 16.52
C SER A 137 -9.38 -22.27 17.63
N ALA A 138 -8.10 -22.47 17.93
CA ALA A 138 -7.37 -21.63 18.88
C ALA A 138 -6.91 -20.30 18.26
N GLY A 139 -6.95 -20.19 16.93
CA GLY A 139 -6.60 -18.98 16.18
C GLY A 139 -5.11 -18.86 15.85
N THR A 140 -4.23 -19.64 16.50
CA THR A 140 -2.78 -19.62 16.25
C THR A 140 -2.44 -19.95 14.80
N TRP A 141 -3.07 -20.97 14.20
CA TRP A 141 -2.86 -21.31 12.80
C TRP A 141 -3.33 -20.18 11.87
N ASN A 142 -4.49 -19.60 12.15
CA ASN A 142 -5.06 -18.53 11.34
C ASN A 142 -4.19 -17.25 11.38
N ALA A 143 -3.68 -16.90 12.56
CA ALA A 143 -2.73 -15.79 12.74
C ALA A 143 -1.44 -16.03 11.94
N ALA A 144 -0.87 -17.24 12.02
CA ALA A 144 0.29 -17.58 11.23
C ALA A 144 0.01 -17.47 9.72
N GLN A 145 -1.12 -17.99 9.24
CA GLN A 145 -1.47 -17.88 7.83
C GLN A 145 -1.70 -16.45 7.37
N PHE A 146 -2.23 -15.59 8.24
CA PHE A 146 -2.34 -14.17 7.94
C PHE A 146 -0.96 -13.55 7.73
N VAL A 147 -0.04 -13.69 8.68
CA VAL A 147 1.32 -13.14 8.59
C VAL A 147 2.06 -13.70 7.37
N ARG A 148 1.96 -15.01 7.12
CA ARG A 148 2.56 -15.66 5.94
C ARG A 148 2.11 -15.02 4.64
N ARG A 149 0.80 -14.75 4.50
CA ARG A 149 0.25 -14.09 3.31
C ARG A 149 0.70 -12.63 3.18
N GLN A 150 0.80 -11.89 4.28
CA GLN A 150 1.27 -10.51 4.21
C GLN A 150 2.75 -10.43 3.79
N ILE A 151 3.60 -11.32 4.33
CA ILE A 151 5.01 -11.43 3.90
C ILE A 151 5.09 -11.75 2.41
N ALA A 152 4.33 -12.75 1.94
CA ALA A 152 4.31 -13.10 0.51
C ALA A 152 3.89 -11.92 -0.37
N ARG A 153 2.81 -11.22 -0.01
CA ARG A 153 2.35 -10.04 -0.76
C ARG A 153 3.40 -8.92 -0.81
N ALA A 154 4.16 -8.69 0.26
CA ALA A 154 5.24 -7.69 0.22
C ALA A 154 6.39 -8.11 -0.71
N ILE A 155 6.73 -9.41 -0.72
CA ILE A 155 7.72 -9.97 -1.66
C ILE A 155 7.23 -9.79 -3.09
N ASP A 156 5.97 -10.16 -3.37
CA ASP A 156 5.37 -10.06 -4.71
C ASP A 156 5.46 -8.63 -5.28
N VAL A 157 5.28 -7.61 -4.44
CA VAL A 157 5.41 -6.20 -4.86
C VAL A 157 6.82 -5.86 -5.31
N VAL A 158 7.83 -6.28 -4.55
CA VAL A 158 9.24 -6.01 -4.90
C VAL A 158 9.66 -6.86 -6.09
N GLU A 159 9.21 -8.12 -6.18
CA GLU A 159 9.49 -8.99 -7.31
C GLU A 159 8.85 -8.46 -8.60
N GLU A 160 7.62 -7.96 -8.55
CA GLU A 160 6.96 -7.31 -9.68
C GLU A 160 7.79 -6.13 -10.20
N PHE A 161 8.32 -5.28 -9.32
CA PHE A 161 9.18 -4.16 -9.74
C PHE A 161 10.46 -4.66 -10.40
N CYS A 162 11.15 -5.64 -9.80
CA CYS A 162 12.36 -6.23 -10.37
C CYS A 162 12.11 -6.85 -11.75
N LEU A 163 11.00 -7.59 -11.92
CA LEU A 163 10.64 -8.22 -13.18
C LEU A 163 10.38 -7.17 -14.27
N ILE A 164 9.59 -6.14 -13.96
CA ILE A 164 9.30 -5.07 -14.93
C ILE A 164 10.57 -4.31 -15.31
N LEU A 165 11.45 -4.03 -14.35
CA LEU A 165 12.73 -3.36 -14.61
C LEU A 165 13.64 -4.21 -15.51
N ARG A 166 13.71 -5.52 -15.27
CA ARG A 166 14.55 -6.43 -16.05
C ARG A 166 14.08 -6.61 -17.49
N ASP A 167 12.76 -6.77 -17.68
CA ASP A 167 12.20 -7.15 -18.98
C ASP A 167 11.74 -5.92 -19.80
N GLY A 168 11.19 -4.91 -19.14
CA GLY A 168 10.58 -3.73 -19.75
C GLY A 168 11.27 -2.40 -19.43
N GLY A 169 12.22 -2.39 -18.50
CA GLY A 169 12.93 -1.20 -18.08
C GLY A 169 12.08 -0.18 -17.31
N VAL A 170 12.72 0.95 -16.99
CA VAL A 170 12.12 2.02 -16.18
C VAL A 170 10.86 2.62 -16.82
N ALA A 171 10.82 2.73 -18.14
CA ALA A 171 9.64 3.25 -18.85
C ALA A 171 8.41 2.37 -18.64
N SER A 172 8.58 1.04 -18.60
CA SER A 172 7.48 0.10 -18.37
C SER A 172 7.01 0.14 -16.91
N LEU A 173 7.94 0.26 -15.96
CA LEU A 173 7.58 0.43 -14.54
C LEU A 173 6.80 1.73 -14.31
N ARG A 174 7.26 2.83 -14.93
CA ARG A 174 6.57 4.13 -14.85
C ARG A 174 5.17 4.06 -15.44
N ARG A 175 5.01 3.45 -16.62
CA ARG A 175 3.70 3.26 -17.24
C ARG A 175 2.77 2.43 -16.34
N SER A 176 3.25 1.29 -15.84
CA SER A 176 2.47 0.41 -14.97
C SER A 176 1.99 1.12 -13.70
N TYR A 177 2.84 1.98 -13.11
CA TYR A 177 2.46 2.77 -11.94
C TYR A 177 1.40 3.84 -12.27
N MET A 178 1.53 4.53 -13.41
CA MET A 178 0.59 5.56 -13.87
C MET A 178 -0.77 4.97 -14.30
N ASP A 179 -0.74 3.79 -14.92
CA ASP A 179 -1.94 3.08 -15.38
C ASP A 179 -2.62 2.29 -14.24
N HIS A 180 -2.11 2.37 -13.00
CA HIS A 180 -2.60 1.68 -11.82
C HIS A 180 -2.67 0.15 -11.96
N THR A 181 -1.71 -0.45 -12.65
CA THR A 181 -1.69 -1.89 -12.93
C THR A 181 -0.81 -2.70 -12.00
N LEU A 182 -0.04 -2.06 -11.10
CA LEU A 182 0.83 -2.76 -10.16
C LEU A 182 0.00 -3.40 -9.04
N ASN A 183 0.40 -4.60 -8.62
CA ASN A 183 -0.37 -5.42 -7.69
C ASN A 183 -0.75 -4.66 -6.41
N PHE A 184 0.18 -3.90 -5.81
CA PHE A 184 -0.09 -3.16 -4.57
C PHE A 184 -1.13 -2.04 -4.70
N GLN A 185 -1.40 -1.56 -5.92
CA GLN A 185 -2.39 -0.49 -6.18
C GLN A 185 -3.82 -1.06 -6.24
N LEU A 186 -3.95 -2.38 -6.46
CA LEU A 186 -5.22 -3.12 -6.51
C LEU A 186 -5.64 -3.66 -5.13
N LEU A 187 -4.77 -3.57 -4.12
CA LEU A 187 -4.96 -4.12 -2.77
C LEU A 187 -5.82 -3.25 -1.86
#